data_AF-A0A4V2Y530-F1
#
_entry.id   AF-A0A4V2Y530-F1
#
_cell.length_a   1.000
_cell.length_b   1.000
_cell.length_c   1.000
_cell.angle_alpha   90.00
_cell.angle_beta   90.00
_cell.angle_gamma   90.00
#
_symmetry.space_group_name_H-M   'P 1'
#
loop_
_entity.id
_entity.type
_entity.pdbx_description
1 polymer ?
#
loop_
_entity_poly.entity_id
_entity_poly.type
_entity_poly.pdbx_seq_one_letter_code
_entity_poly.pdbx_strand_id
1 'polypeptide(L)'
;MTVRKSIVFNGDLGSGKSTVSVEIARRLGMRRVSVGDLYRQMAQERQMTALQLNLHAELDQAVDGYVDQLQRDIAASGEALVMDSRLAWHFFTDALKVHMITEPGEAARRVLLRPSGPAESYISLEEAKAKLRERSESERNRFIVRYGVDKARLRNYDLVCDSTRATADEVITHIIDAYEGRIGADVLRDAPPLLLLDPARVYPTEDITTLRGLWDSEFVGEVAEAGGEALEPLRIGYTGEYFFVVDGHRRLSAALQNGFHLVPAQLVAEVGEPVVGGMSAVDYFAAHARPSTIHDWAAAHGVTLPLPEHALLNGDAVLAGDPSSGA
;
A
#
# COMPACT_ATOMS: atom_id res chain seq x y z
N MET A 1 18.57 7.87 19.07
CA MET A 1 17.34 7.50 18.34
C MET A 1 16.19 8.19 19.02
N THR A 2 15.44 9.02 18.28
CA THR A 2 14.16 9.57 18.77
C THR A 2 13.21 8.40 19.02
N VAL A 3 12.75 8.23 20.25
CA VAL A 3 11.75 7.22 20.59
C VAL A 3 10.45 7.65 19.93
N ARG A 4 10.01 6.91 18.90
CA ARG A 4 8.69 7.13 18.28
C ARG A 4 7.64 6.90 19.37
N LYS A 5 6.86 7.94 19.70
CA LYS A 5 5.86 7.88 20.78
C LYS A 5 4.47 7.52 20.30
N SER A 6 4.16 7.96 19.08
CA SER A 6 2.84 7.83 18.48
C SER A 6 2.89 6.95 17.24
N ILE A 7 1.74 6.40 16.87
CA ILE A 7 1.56 5.69 15.60
C ILE A 7 0.49 6.44 14.82
N VAL A 8 0.84 6.95 13.64
CA VAL A 8 -0.09 7.67 12.78
C VAL A 8 -0.42 6.86 11.54
N PHE A 9 -1.70 6.73 11.24
CA PHE A 9 -2.22 5.89 10.19
C PHE A 9 -2.79 6.73 9.05
N ASN A 10 -2.19 6.59 7.88
CA ASN A 10 -2.83 6.84 6.59
C ASN A 10 -3.19 5.52 5.92
N GLY A 11 -4.07 5.53 4.92
CA GLY A 11 -4.36 4.33 4.16
C GLY A 11 -5.41 4.52 3.10
N ASP A 12 -5.36 3.61 2.13
CA ASP A 12 -6.31 3.54 1.04
C ASP A 12 -7.71 3.24 1.56
N LEU A 13 -8.71 3.64 0.77
CA LEU A 13 -10.09 3.27 1.05
C LEU A 13 -10.21 1.74 1.00
N GLY A 14 -10.89 1.14 1.98
CA GLY A 14 -11.03 -0.32 2.05
C GLY A 14 -9.80 -1.07 2.60
N SER A 15 -8.70 -0.39 2.93
CA SER A 15 -7.48 -1.02 3.46
C SER A 15 -7.60 -1.58 4.89
N GLY A 16 -8.71 -1.35 5.60
CA GLY A 16 -8.87 -1.83 6.98
C GLY A 16 -8.21 -0.96 8.06
N LYS A 17 -7.63 0.20 7.69
CA LYS A 17 -6.98 1.17 8.58
C LYS A 17 -7.73 1.42 9.90
N SER A 18 -9.04 1.69 9.84
CA SER A 18 -9.78 2.04 11.06
C SER A 18 -9.86 0.87 12.04
N THR A 19 -10.06 -0.36 11.57
CA THR A 19 -10.02 -1.57 12.40
C THR A 19 -8.64 -1.74 13.05
N VAL A 20 -7.58 -1.64 12.24
CA VAL A 20 -6.19 -1.77 12.71
C VAL A 20 -5.85 -0.71 13.76
N SER A 21 -6.20 0.56 13.52
CA SER A 21 -5.91 1.66 14.45
C SER A 21 -6.62 1.51 15.81
N VAL A 22 -7.87 1.01 15.81
CA VAL A 22 -8.64 0.75 17.05
C VAL A 22 -7.97 -0.34 17.86
N GLU A 23 -7.61 -1.44 17.21
CA GLU A 23 -7.09 -2.61 17.88
C GLU A 23 -5.65 -2.40 18.37
N ILE A 24 -4.81 -1.70 17.61
CA ILE A 24 -3.46 -1.32 18.08
C ILE A 24 -3.54 -0.39 19.28
N ALA A 25 -4.41 0.62 19.26
CA ALA A 25 -4.61 1.50 20.42
C ALA A 25 -5.02 0.70 21.66
N ARG A 26 -5.89 -0.29 21.50
CA ARG A 26 -6.31 -1.20 22.57
C ARG A 26 -5.15 -2.06 23.08
N ARG A 27 -4.37 -2.70 22.19
CA ARG A 27 -3.26 -3.59 22.57
C ARG A 27 -2.11 -2.84 23.24
N LEU A 28 -1.82 -1.61 22.80
CA LEU A 28 -0.74 -0.78 23.35
C LEU A 28 -1.19 0.11 24.51
N GLY A 29 -2.48 0.11 24.87
CA GLY A 29 -3.02 0.97 25.92
C GLY A 29 -2.93 2.47 25.60
N MET A 30 -2.96 2.84 24.32
CA MET A 30 -2.83 4.22 23.84
C MET A 30 -4.19 4.85 23.56
N ARG A 31 -4.28 6.18 23.75
CA ARG A 31 -5.45 6.93 23.29
C ARG A 31 -5.53 6.87 21.77
N ARG A 32 -6.74 6.68 21.21
CA ARG A 32 -7.00 6.81 19.78
C ARG A 32 -7.69 8.13 19.47
N VAL A 33 -7.18 8.84 18.47
CA VAL A 33 -7.85 9.99 17.86
C VAL A 33 -8.09 9.69 16.39
N SER A 34 -9.27 10.06 15.88
CA SER A 34 -9.66 9.78 14.50
C SER A 34 -10.34 10.99 13.90
N VAL A 35 -9.71 11.54 12.87
CA VAL A 35 -10.27 12.69 12.13
C VAL A 35 -11.57 12.27 11.44
N GLY A 36 -11.64 11.04 10.94
CA GLY A 36 -12.87 10.52 10.33
C GLY A 36 -14.04 10.40 11.31
N ASP A 37 -13.78 10.06 12.57
CA ASP A 37 -14.80 10.05 13.63
C ASP A 37 -15.24 11.47 14.00
N LEU A 38 -14.29 12.41 14.08
CA LEU A 38 -14.58 13.82 14.31
C LEU A 38 -15.50 14.42 13.23
N TYR A 39 -15.19 14.20 11.94
CA TYR A 39 -16.08 14.64 10.86
C TYR A 39 -17.47 13.99 10.95
N ARG A 40 -17.56 12.70 11.32
CA ARG A 40 -18.87 12.03 11.49
C ARG A 40 -19.69 12.66 12.60
N GLN A 41 -19.06 12.98 13.73
CA GLN A 41 -19.71 13.64 14.85
C GLN A 41 -20.20 15.04 14.45
N MET A 42 -19.32 15.84 13.83
CA MET A 42 -19.68 17.17 13.32
C MET A 42 -20.84 17.12 12.31
N ALA A 43 -20.91 16.05 11.49
CA ALA A 43 -21.97 15.88 10.51
C ALA A 43 -23.32 15.61 11.21
N GLN A 44 -23.32 14.75 12.24
CA GLN A 44 -24.51 14.47 13.04
C GLN A 44 -25.01 15.72 13.76
N GLU A 45 -24.11 16.51 14.36
CA GLU A 45 -24.45 17.78 15.02
C GLU A 45 -25.08 18.79 14.04
N ARG A 46 -24.72 18.73 12.75
CA ARG A 46 -25.26 19.58 11.68
C ARG A 46 -26.42 18.95 10.90
N GLN A 47 -26.92 17.79 11.34
CA GLN A 47 -27.97 17.02 10.63
C GLN A 47 -27.61 16.70 9.16
N MET A 48 -26.32 16.48 8.88
CA MET A 48 -25.77 16.10 7.58
C MET A 48 -25.24 14.67 7.60
N THR A 49 -25.12 14.03 6.44
CA THR A 49 -24.34 12.79 6.30
C THR A 49 -22.84 13.10 6.31
N ALA A 50 -22.01 12.11 6.65
CA ALA A 50 -20.56 12.26 6.60
C ALA A 50 -20.04 12.57 5.18
N LEU A 51 -20.70 12.05 4.14
CA LEU A 51 -20.39 12.38 2.75
C LEU A 51 -20.72 13.84 2.44
N GLN A 52 -21.91 14.30 2.82
CA GLN A 52 -22.32 15.70 2.65
C GLN A 52 -21.38 16.65 3.40
N LEU A 53 -20.99 16.32 4.63
CA LEU A 53 -20.03 17.16 5.36
C LEU A 53 -18.64 17.14 4.74
N ASN A 54 -18.16 16.01 4.20
CA ASN A 54 -16.87 15.99 3.47
C ASN A 54 -16.93 16.90 2.24
N LEU A 55 -17.99 16.79 1.43
CA LEU A 55 -18.22 17.68 0.28
C LEU A 55 -18.37 19.14 0.71
N HIS A 56 -18.99 19.39 1.87
CA HIS A 56 -19.13 20.73 2.42
C HIS A 56 -17.81 21.29 2.95
N ALA A 57 -16.98 20.47 3.59
CA ALA A 57 -15.65 20.83 4.07
C ALA A 57 -14.69 21.11 2.91
N GLU A 58 -14.85 20.44 1.77
CA GLU A 58 -14.16 20.80 0.52
C GLU A 58 -14.48 22.23 0.06
N LEU A 59 -15.65 22.77 0.43
CA LEU A 59 -16.09 24.13 0.11
C LEU A 59 -15.89 25.12 1.26
N ASP A 60 -15.81 24.65 2.50
CA ASP A 60 -15.67 25.44 3.73
C ASP A 60 -14.27 25.31 4.34
N GLN A 61 -13.40 26.25 3.97
CA GLN A 61 -12.00 26.30 4.44
C GLN A 61 -11.87 26.38 5.96
N ALA A 62 -12.89 26.84 6.68
CA ALA A 62 -12.83 27.00 8.14
C ALA A 62 -12.86 25.65 8.87
N VAL A 63 -13.64 24.68 8.37
CA VAL A 63 -13.71 23.33 8.94
C VAL A 63 -12.38 22.62 8.77
N ASP A 64 -11.80 22.65 7.58
CA ASP A 64 -10.49 22.05 7.33
C ASP A 64 -9.38 22.74 8.13
N GLY A 65 -9.39 24.07 8.23
CA GLY A 65 -8.41 24.81 9.03
C GLY A 65 -8.44 24.45 10.52
N TYR A 66 -9.64 24.26 11.07
CA TYR A 66 -9.81 23.81 12.45
C TYR A 66 -9.27 22.40 12.67
N VAL A 67 -9.59 21.46 11.76
CA VAL A 67 -9.11 20.07 11.85
C VAL A 67 -7.59 20.02 11.69
N ASP A 68 -7.01 20.81 10.79
CA ASP A 68 -5.55 20.93 10.64
C ASP A 68 -4.90 21.46 11.92
N GLN A 69 -5.46 22.51 12.53
CA GLN A 69 -4.92 23.07 13.77
C GLN A 69 -4.98 22.06 14.90
N LEU A 70 -6.10 21.36 15.07
CA LEU A 70 -6.24 20.31 16.07
C LEU A 70 -5.17 19.22 15.91
N GLN A 71 -4.88 18.80 14.68
CA GLN A 71 -3.84 17.80 14.42
C GLN A 71 -2.44 18.31 14.79
N ARG A 72 -2.13 19.57 14.49
CA ARG A 72 -0.86 20.21 14.86
C ARG A 72 -0.71 20.32 16.38
N ASP A 73 -1.78 20.71 17.07
CA ASP A 73 -1.77 20.85 18.53
C ASP A 73 -1.54 19.49 19.21
N ILE A 74 -2.21 18.44 18.72
CA ILE A 74 -1.99 17.06 19.21
C ILE A 74 -0.55 16.62 18.92
N ALA A 75 -0.03 16.86 17.71
CA ALA A 75 1.35 16.52 17.36
C ALA A 75 2.37 17.25 18.26
N ALA A 76 2.12 18.54 18.54
CA ALA A 76 2.98 19.37 19.38
C ALA A 76 2.89 19.03 20.88
N SER A 77 1.81 18.39 21.34
CA SER A 77 1.63 18.01 22.74
C SER A 77 2.68 16.99 23.23
N GLY A 78 3.28 16.22 22.32
CA GLY A 78 4.23 15.16 22.63
C GLY A 78 3.61 13.94 23.33
N GLU A 79 2.28 13.84 23.36
CA GLU A 79 1.52 12.69 23.84
C GLU A 79 1.80 11.44 22.98
N ALA A 80 1.81 10.27 23.61
CA ALA A 80 1.82 8.98 22.93
C ALA A 80 0.39 8.56 22.59
N LEU A 81 0.04 8.51 21.30
CA LEU A 81 -1.31 8.16 20.84
C LEU A 81 -1.30 7.43 19.49
N VAL A 82 -2.44 6.84 19.17
CA VAL A 82 -2.74 6.34 17.84
C VAL A 82 -3.62 7.37 17.10
N MET A 83 -3.14 7.86 15.96
CA MET A 83 -3.84 8.85 15.16
C MET A 83 -4.31 8.25 13.83
N ASP A 84 -5.62 8.17 13.63
CA ASP A 84 -6.25 7.79 12.35
C ASP A 84 -6.59 9.06 11.55
N SER A 85 -5.74 9.41 10.58
CA SER A 85 -5.94 10.57 9.73
C SER A 85 -5.17 10.47 8.41
N ARG A 86 -5.82 10.91 7.33
CA ARG A 86 -5.24 10.95 5.98
C ARG A 86 -4.04 11.89 5.85
N LEU A 87 -3.84 12.80 6.80
CA LEU A 87 -2.77 13.82 6.75
C LEU A 87 -1.90 13.86 8.02
N ALA A 88 -2.15 13.02 9.04
CA ALA A 88 -1.36 13.07 10.27
C ALA A 88 0.14 12.81 10.05
N TRP A 89 0.51 11.98 9.07
CA TRP A 89 1.90 11.75 8.67
C TRP A 89 2.65 13.04 8.27
N HIS A 90 1.94 14.07 7.83
CA HIS A 90 2.51 15.37 7.46
C HIS A 90 2.78 16.24 8.70
N PHE A 91 1.93 16.16 9.73
CA PHE A 91 2.02 17.00 10.93
C PHE A 91 2.89 16.39 12.04
N PHE A 92 2.93 15.06 12.14
CA PHE A 92 3.70 14.36 13.17
C PHE A 92 5.15 14.13 12.72
N THR A 93 6.10 14.60 13.52
CA THR A 93 7.54 14.38 13.32
C THR A 93 8.08 13.20 14.13
N ASP A 94 7.50 12.92 15.31
CA ASP A 94 7.97 11.91 16.27
C ASP A 94 7.02 10.70 16.38
N ALA A 95 6.56 10.20 15.24
CA ALA A 95 5.63 9.07 15.16
C ALA A 95 6.09 8.02 14.15
N LEU A 96 5.63 6.78 14.34
CA LEU A 96 5.66 5.78 13.27
C LEU A 96 4.54 6.09 12.28
N LYS A 97 4.91 6.44 11.04
CA LYS A 97 3.96 6.77 9.97
C LYS A 97 3.64 5.52 9.17
N VAL A 98 2.45 4.98 9.39
CA VAL A 98 1.97 3.77 8.74
C VAL A 98 1.04 4.12 7.58
N HIS A 99 1.29 3.56 6.40
CA HIS A 99 0.40 3.61 5.25
C HIS A 99 -0.17 2.23 4.93
N MET A 100 -1.47 2.09 5.15
CA MET A 100 -2.22 0.86 4.86
C MET A 100 -2.65 0.84 3.39
N ILE A 101 -2.22 -0.16 2.63
CA ILE A 101 -2.60 -0.35 1.22
C ILE A 101 -3.40 -1.65 1.05
N THR A 102 -4.11 -1.78 -0.06
CA THR A 102 -4.79 -3.02 -0.45
C THR A 102 -4.98 -3.04 -1.96
N GLU A 103 -5.15 -4.23 -2.54
CA GLU A 103 -5.53 -4.35 -3.95
C GLU A 103 -6.90 -3.66 -4.20
N PRO A 104 -7.05 -2.87 -5.28
CA PRO A 104 -8.28 -2.12 -5.56
C PRO A 104 -9.57 -2.95 -5.65
N GLY A 105 -9.53 -4.14 -6.24
CA GLY A 105 -10.67 -5.07 -6.27
C GLY A 105 -11.06 -5.54 -4.87
N GLU A 106 -10.09 -5.87 -4.02
CA GLU A 106 -10.38 -6.23 -2.63
C GLU A 106 -10.88 -5.05 -1.78
N ALA A 107 -10.36 -3.84 -2.02
CA ALA A 107 -10.94 -2.63 -1.45
C ALA A 107 -12.42 -2.46 -1.82
N ALA A 108 -12.73 -2.61 -3.11
CA ALA A 108 -14.10 -2.52 -3.62
C ALA A 108 -15.01 -3.58 -3.00
N ARG A 109 -14.54 -4.83 -2.89
CA ARG A 109 -15.26 -5.92 -2.23
C ARG A 109 -15.55 -5.62 -0.75
N ARG A 110 -14.56 -5.14 0.00
CA ARG A 110 -14.73 -4.78 1.42
C ARG A 110 -15.75 -3.66 1.62
N VAL A 111 -15.71 -2.65 0.76
CA VAL A 111 -16.64 -1.53 0.82
C VAL A 111 -18.07 -1.98 0.47
N LEU A 112 -18.23 -2.88 -0.52
CA LEU A 112 -19.52 -3.47 -0.90
C LEU A 112 -20.16 -4.30 0.24
N LEU A 113 -19.35 -5.04 0.99
CA LEU A 113 -19.82 -5.86 2.11
C LEU A 113 -20.15 -5.04 3.36
N ARG A 114 -19.77 -3.76 3.40
CA ARG A 114 -20.06 -2.90 4.53
C ARG A 114 -21.55 -2.56 4.53
N PRO A 115 -22.23 -2.56 5.69
CA PRO A 115 -23.59 -2.05 5.79
C PRO A 115 -23.59 -0.54 5.46
N SER A 116 -23.88 -0.19 4.21
CA SER A 116 -24.00 1.21 3.81
C SER A 116 -25.31 1.80 4.31
N GLY A 117 -25.27 3.03 4.83
CA GLY A 117 -26.45 3.88 4.83
C GLY A 117 -26.87 4.24 3.39
N PRO A 118 -28.05 4.84 3.17
CA PRO A 118 -28.63 5.08 1.84
C PRO A 118 -27.76 5.89 0.84
N ALA A 119 -26.64 6.47 1.27
CA ALA A 119 -25.77 7.34 0.49
C ALA A 119 -24.62 6.63 -0.26
N GLU A 120 -24.34 5.35 0.03
CA GLU A 120 -23.22 4.60 -0.57
C GLU A 120 -23.68 3.22 -1.05
N SER A 121 -24.68 3.15 -1.95
CA SER A 121 -25.00 1.91 -2.66
C SER A 121 -24.20 1.83 -3.96
N TYR A 122 -23.41 0.77 -4.11
CA TYR A 122 -22.72 0.43 -5.35
C TYR A 122 -23.44 -0.73 -6.01
N ILE A 123 -23.57 -0.69 -7.33
CA ILE A 123 -24.34 -1.67 -8.11
C ILE A 123 -23.43 -2.82 -8.59
N SER A 124 -22.11 -2.59 -8.66
CA SER A 124 -21.12 -3.59 -9.06
C SER A 124 -19.74 -3.37 -8.43
N LEU A 125 -18.88 -4.40 -8.52
CA LEU A 125 -17.48 -4.34 -8.11
C LEU A 125 -16.68 -3.31 -8.92
N GLU A 126 -16.89 -3.26 -10.23
CA GLU A 126 -16.19 -2.30 -11.11
C GLU A 126 -16.60 -0.86 -10.82
N GLU A 127 -17.90 -0.62 -10.57
CA GLU A 127 -18.37 0.71 -10.17
C GLU A 127 -17.77 1.14 -8.82
N ALA A 128 -17.73 0.22 -7.85
CA ALA A 128 -17.10 0.47 -6.56
C ALA A 128 -15.61 0.80 -6.73
N LYS A 129 -14.87 0.01 -7.51
CA LYS A 129 -13.45 0.24 -7.80
C LYS A 129 -13.22 1.61 -8.45
N ALA A 130 -14.02 1.97 -9.45
CA ALA A 130 -13.92 3.26 -10.14
C ALA A 130 -14.20 4.45 -9.19
N LYS A 131 -15.28 4.40 -8.41
CA LYS A 131 -15.64 5.46 -7.45
C LYS A 131 -14.62 5.61 -6.32
N LEU A 132 -14.06 4.50 -5.83
CA LEU A 132 -12.99 4.56 -4.83
C LEU A 132 -11.72 5.20 -5.38
N ARG A 133 -11.36 4.90 -6.64
CA ARG A 133 -10.24 5.53 -7.33
C ARG A 133 -10.46 7.04 -7.49
N GLU A 134 -11.60 7.45 -8.05
CA GLU A 134 -11.98 8.87 -8.21
C GLU A 134 -11.89 9.64 -6.89
N ARG A 135 -12.46 9.06 -5.82
CA ARG A 135 -12.39 9.66 -4.48
C ARG A 135 -10.95 9.79 -3.97
N SER A 136 -10.11 8.79 -4.21
CA SER A 136 -8.70 8.83 -3.80
C SER A 136 -7.91 9.88 -4.57
N GLU A 137 -8.15 10.01 -5.87
CA GLU A 137 -7.51 10.98 -6.76
C GLU A 137 -7.94 12.42 -6.45
N SER A 138 -9.23 12.66 -6.23
CA SER A 138 -9.76 13.96 -5.79
C SER A 138 -9.08 14.42 -4.48
N GLU A 139 -8.97 13.51 -3.50
CA GLU A 139 -8.26 13.79 -2.27
C GLU A 139 -6.77 14.07 -2.45
N ARG A 140 -6.10 13.27 -3.29
CA ARG A 140 -4.68 13.48 -3.61
C ARG A 140 -4.47 14.87 -4.20
N ASN A 141 -5.30 15.27 -5.17
CA ASN A 141 -5.23 16.58 -5.79
C ASN A 141 -5.44 17.71 -4.77
N ARG A 142 -6.42 17.56 -3.88
CA ARG A 142 -6.64 18.52 -2.78
C ARG A 142 -5.39 18.68 -1.91
N PHE A 143 -4.72 17.58 -1.55
CA PHE A 143 -3.51 17.65 -0.72
C PHE A 143 -2.33 18.29 -1.43
N ILE A 144 -2.17 18.04 -2.73
CA ILE A 144 -1.14 18.69 -3.55
C ILE A 144 -1.40 20.19 -3.62
N VAL A 145 -2.62 20.61 -3.95
CA VAL A 145 -2.96 22.04 -4.09
C VAL A 145 -2.84 22.78 -2.77
N ARG A 146 -3.30 22.18 -1.66
CA ARG A 146 -3.40 22.86 -0.36
C ARG A 146 -2.11 22.82 0.46
N TYR A 147 -1.38 21.70 0.42
CA TYR A 147 -0.21 21.49 1.28
C TYR A 147 1.09 21.26 0.50
N GLY A 148 1.03 21.14 -0.83
CA GLY A 148 2.21 20.81 -1.64
C GLY A 148 2.73 19.39 -1.42
N VAL A 149 1.90 18.50 -0.87
CA VAL A 149 2.30 17.12 -0.55
C VAL A 149 1.43 16.11 -1.28
N ASP A 150 2.06 14.99 -1.66
CA ASP A 150 1.40 13.93 -2.40
C ASP A 150 1.31 12.66 -1.54
N LYS A 151 0.09 12.29 -1.11
CA LYS A 151 -0.16 11.10 -0.29
C LYS A 151 0.22 9.78 -0.98
N ALA A 152 0.38 9.76 -2.31
CA ALA A 152 0.74 8.56 -3.05
C ALA A 152 2.24 8.25 -3.00
N ARG A 153 3.09 9.18 -2.54
CA ARG A 153 4.52 8.93 -2.36
C ARG A 153 4.76 8.09 -1.11
N LEU A 154 5.30 6.89 -1.30
CA LEU A 154 5.58 5.95 -0.22
C LEU A 154 6.69 6.48 0.70
N ARG A 155 7.60 7.31 0.17
CA ARG A 155 8.68 7.98 0.92
C ARG A 155 8.20 8.91 2.02
N ASN A 156 6.91 9.26 2.06
CA ASN A 156 6.35 10.05 3.15
C ASN A 156 6.12 9.24 4.44
N TYR A 157 6.22 7.91 4.37
CA TYR A 157 5.88 6.98 5.44
C TYR A 157 7.11 6.22 5.94
N ASP A 158 7.00 5.71 7.18
CA ASP A 158 8.00 4.81 7.75
C ASP A 158 7.69 3.35 7.41
N LEU A 159 6.40 2.99 7.38
CA LEU A 159 5.93 1.63 7.16
C LEU A 159 4.78 1.64 6.16
N VAL A 160 4.85 0.79 5.13
CA VAL A 160 3.72 0.50 4.23
C VAL A 160 3.29 -0.93 4.48
N CYS A 161 2.01 -1.13 4.79
CA CYS A 161 1.47 -2.46 5.10
C CYS A 161 0.34 -2.82 4.16
N ASP A 162 0.51 -3.92 3.44
CA ASP A 162 -0.47 -4.46 2.52
C ASP A 162 -1.47 -5.36 3.25
N SER A 163 -2.75 -5.03 3.20
CA SER A 163 -3.79 -5.81 3.84
C SER A 163 -4.58 -6.68 2.89
N THR A 164 -4.09 -6.93 1.66
CA THR A 164 -4.88 -7.62 0.61
C THR A 164 -5.31 -9.02 1.04
N ARG A 165 -4.35 -9.93 1.29
CA ARG A 165 -4.62 -11.28 1.80
C ARG A 165 -4.39 -11.44 3.29
N ALA A 166 -3.55 -10.60 3.89
CA ALA A 166 -3.25 -10.65 5.30
C ALA A 166 -4.50 -10.39 6.16
N THR A 167 -4.64 -11.17 7.22
CA THR A 167 -5.66 -10.96 8.24
C THR A 167 -5.38 -9.68 9.02
N ALA A 168 -6.41 -9.12 9.65
CA ALA A 168 -6.23 -7.95 10.51
C ALA A 168 -5.21 -8.22 11.63
N ASP A 169 -5.22 -9.42 12.21
CA ASP A 169 -4.33 -9.78 13.32
C ASP A 169 -2.86 -9.87 12.90
N GLU A 170 -2.57 -10.46 11.73
CA GLU A 170 -1.22 -10.47 11.15
C GLU A 170 -0.72 -9.02 10.95
N VAL A 171 -1.53 -8.18 10.29
CA VAL A 171 -1.19 -6.76 10.06
C VAL A 171 -0.93 -6.01 11.37
N ILE A 172 -1.80 -6.19 12.36
CA ILE A 172 -1.68 -5.54 13.67
C ILE A 172 -0.39 -5.97 14.38
N THR A 173 -0.10 -7.27 14.37
CA THR A 173 1.08 -7.85 15.01
C THR A 173 2.34 -7.28 14.39
N HIS A 174 2.49 -7.32 13.07
CA HIS A 174 3.68 -6.79 12.42
C HIS A 174 3.85 -5.28 12.59
N ILE A 175 2.77 -4.50 12.62
CA ILE A 175 2.89 -3.05 12.88
C ILE A 175 3.38 -2.79 14.31
N ILE A 176 2.91 -3.57 15.29
CA ILE A 176 3.41 -3.50 16.68
C ILE A 176 4.87 -3.93 16.72
N ASP A 177 5.25 -5.00 16.03
CA ASP A 177 6.63 -5.47 15.97
C ASP A 177 7.57 -4.44 15.35
N ALA A 178 7.13 -3.77 14.28
CA ALA A 178 7.88 -2.68 13.66
C ALA A 178 7.99 -1.46 14.60
N TYR A 179 6.92 -1.13 15.33
CA TYR A 179 6.91 -0.07 16.33
C TYR A 179 7.86 -0.34 17.50
N GLU A 180 7.90 -1.59 17.97
CA GLU A 180 8.76 -2.04 19.08
C GLU A 180 10.19 -2.38 18.62
N GLY A 181 10.47 -2.29 17.31
CA GLY A 181 11.79 -2.54 16.73
C GLY A 181 12.17 -4.02 16.64
N ARG A 182 11.18 -4.94 16.74
CA ARG A 182 11.37 -6.38 16.55
C ARG A 182 11.60 -6.77 15.10
N ILE A 183 11.02 -6.02 14.15
CA ILE A 183 11.21 -6.24 12.71
C ILE A 183 11.66 -4.97 11.99
N GLY A 184 12.49 -5.14 10.96
CA GLY A 184 12.88 -4.07 10.03
C GLY A 184 13.50 -2.83 10.66
N ALA A 185 14.08 -2.93 11.87
CA ALA A 185 14.65 -1.81 12.61
C ALA A 185 15.74 -1.08 11.80
N ASP A 186 16.54 -1.82 11.04
CA ASP A 186 17.58 -1.26 10.18
C ASP A 186 16.98 -0.50 8.99
N VAL A 187 15.98 -1.06 8.31
CA VAL A 187 15.27 -0.38 7.22
C VAL A 187 14.60 0.90 7.71
N LEU A 188 13.89 0.82 8.84
CA LEU A 188 13.20 1.96 9.45
C LEU A 188 14.13 3.08 9.93
N ARG A 189 15.41 2.77 10.15
CA ARG A 189 16.43 3.72 10.60
C ARG A 189 17.21 4.30 9.42
N ASP A 190 17.57 3.45 8.46
CA ASP A 190 18.58 3.78 7.44
C ASP A 190 17.93 4.18 6.11
N ALA A 191 16.78 3.60 5.76
CA ALA A 191 16.15 3.79 4.45
C ALA A 191 14.63 3.47 4.43
N PRO A 192 13.79 4.22 5.19
CA PRO A 192 12.35 4.04 5.13
C PRO A 192 11.76 4.33 3.73
N PRO A 193 10.57 3.75 3.41
CA PRO A 193 9.77 2.90 4.27
C PRO A 193 10.23 1.43 4.30
N LEU A 194 9.97 0.76 5.44
CA LEU A 194 9.80 -0.69 5.46
C LEU A 194 8.50 -1.03 4.75
N LEU A 195 8.53 -1.97 3.82
CA LEU A 195 7.36 -2.48 3.14
C LEU A 195 7.04 -3.86 3.69
N LEU A 196 5.78 -4.09 4.05
CA LEU A 196 5.21 -5.41 4.31
C LEU A 196 4.19 -5.66 3.21
N LEU A 197 4.58 -6.41 2.18
CA LEU A 197 3.80 -6.54 0.95
C LEU A 197 3.17 -7.91 0.84
N ASP A 198 1.99 -7.98 0.22
CA ASP A 198 1.46 -9.25 -0.25
C ASP A 198 2.34 -9.76 -1.40
N PRO A 199 3.03 -10.91 -1.25
CA PRO A 199 3.91 -11.42 -2.30
C PRO A 199 3.18 -11.71 -3.61
N ALA A 200 1.86 -11.98 -3.58
CA ALA A 200 1.05 -12.20 -4.78
C ALA A 200 0.74 -10.91 -5.55
N ARG A 201 1.12 -9.74 -5.03
CA ARG A 201 0.98 -8.43 -5.69
C ARG A 201 2.30 -7.89 -6.24
N VAL A 202 3.41 -8.61 -6.03
CA VAL A 202 4.74 -8.19 -6.47
C VAL A 202 5.04 -8.80 -7.84
N TYR A 203 5.30 -7.94 -8.81
CA TYR A 203 5.60 -8.36 -10.18
C TYR A 203 7.06 -8.81 -10.31
N PRO A 204 7.31 -9.90 -11.07
CA PRO A 204 8.66 -10.33 -11.40
C PRO A 204 9.32 -9.41 -12.42
N THR A 205 10.64 -9.30 -12.35
CA THR A 205 11.49 -8.66 -13.37
C THR A 205 12.53 -9.60 -13.97
N GLU A 206 12.52 -10.86 -13.53
CA GLU A 206 13.32 -11.94 -14.08
C GLU A 206 12.39 -13.09 -14.47
N ASP A 207 12.75 -13.81 -15.52
CA ASP A 207 12.03 -14.98 -15.95
C ASP A 207 12.15 -16.09 -14.90
N ILE A 208 11.03 -16.75 -14.60
CA ILE A 208 10.96 -17.84 -13.62
C ILE A 208 12.01 -18.92 -13.92
N THR A 209 12.28 -19.24 -15.19
CA THR A 209 13.25 -20.26 -15.60
C THR A 209 14.70 -19.93 -15.24
N THR A 210 15.02 -18.67 -14.97
CA THR A 210 16.37 -18.24 -14.55
C THR A 210 16.66 -18.60 -13.10
N LEU A 211 15.62 -18.84 -12.29
CA LEU A 211 15.75 -19.25 -10.89
C LEU A 211 16.12 -20.74 -10.82
N ARG A 212 17.41 -21.05 -10.98
CA ARG A 212 17.94 -22.42 -10.80
C ARG A 212 17.58 -22.97 -9.43
N GLY A 213 17.04 -24.20 -9.36
CA GLY A 213 16.64 -24.80 -8.09
C GLY A 213 15.38 -24.17 -7.50
N LEU A 214 14.47 -23.69 -8.35
CA LEU A 214 13.18 -23.10 -7.95
C LEU A 214 12.35 -23.97 -6.98
N TRP A 215 12.53 -25.27 -7.12
CA TRP A 215 11.92 -26.33 -6.31
C TRP A 215 12.95 -27.01 -5.42
N ASP A 216 14.08 -26.34 -5.15
CA ASP A 216 15.05 -26.81 -4.18
C ASP A 216 14.35 -26.83 -2.82
N SER A 217 13.92 -28.03 -2.43
CA SER A 217 13.14 -28.29 -1.23
C SER A 217 13.90 -27.86 0.03
N GLU A 218 15.24 -27.81 -0.03
CA GLU A 218 16.07 -27.37 1.09
C GLU A 218 15.87 -25.87 1.33
N PHE A 219 16.09 -25.01 0.32
CA PHE A 219 15.89 -23.56 0.47
C PHE A 219 14.43 -23.19 0.77
N VAL A 220 13.46 -23.82 0.11
CA VAL A 220 12.03 -23.56 0.37
C VAL A 220 11.67 -23.99 1.80
N GLY A 221 12.23 -25.10 2.27
CA GLY A 221 12.07 -25.60 3.64
C GLY A 221 12.71 -24.67 4.68
N GLU A 222 13.93 -24.18 4.44
CA GLU A 222 14.61 -23.21 5.30
C GLU A 222 13.78 -21.93 5.46
N VAL A 223 13.20 -21.41 4.36
CA VAL A 223 12.29 -20.25 4.40
C VAL A 223 11.03 -20.55 5.20
N ALA A 224 10.48 -21.77 5.07
CA ALA A 224 9.32 -22.20 5.82
C ALA A 224 9.60 -22.24 7.34
N GLU A 225 10.76 -22.77 7.72
CA GLU A 225 11.20 -22.88 9.12
C GLU A 225 11.54 -21.51 9.73
N ALA A 226 12.19 -20.64 8.96
CA ALA A 226 12.56 -19.30 9.41
C ALA A 226 11.34 -18.36 9.54
N GLY A 227 10.30 -18.59 8.74
CA GLY A 227 9.10 -17.76 8.69
C GLY A 227 9.29 -16.45 7.92
N GLY A 228 8.18 -15.79 7.57
CA GLY A 228 8.20 -14.60 6.72
C GLY A 228 8.94 -13.40 7.29
N GLU A 229 9.05 -13.29 8.62
CA GLU A 229 9.74 -12.20 9.31
C GLU A 229 11.27 -12.35 9.32
N ALA A 230 11.78 -13.57 9.18
CA ALA A 230 13.22 -13.85 9.16
C ALA A 230 13.83 -13.72 7.77
N LEU A 231 13.01 -13.53 6.74
CA LEU A 231 13.48 -13.29 5.39
C LEU A 231 14.25 -11.97 5.31
N GLU A 232 15.45 -12.03 4.72
CA GLU A 232 16.12 -10.80 4.27
C GLU A 232 15.17 -10.01 3.38
N PRO A 233 14.97 -8.69 3.64
CA PRO A 233 14.02 -7.88 2.89
C PRO A 233 14.25 -7.93 1.38
N LEU A 234 13.17 -8.09 0.62
CA LEU A 234 13.22 -7.96 -0.84
C LEU A 234 13.58 -6.52 -1.22
N ARG A 235 14.25 -6.34 -2.37
CA ARG A 235 14.49 -5.01 -2.93
C ARG A 235 13.38 -4.72 -3.93
N ILE A 236 12.52 -3.76 -3.61
CA ILE A 236 11.28 -3.50 -4.36
C ILE A 236 11.33 -2.13 -5.01
N GLY A 237 10.97 -2.07 -6.29
CA GLY A 237 10.60 -0.83 -6.97
C GLY A 237 9.09 -0.63 -6.98
N TYR A 238 8.66 0.62 -7.10
CA TYR A 238 7.25 0.98 -7.15
C TYR A 238 6.99 1.95 -8.31
N THR A 239 6.02 1.68 -9.17
CA THR A 239 5.71 2.55 -10.32
C THR A 239 4.74 3.69 -9.99
N GLY A 240 4.21 3.73 -8.77
CA GLY A 240 3.00 4.51 -8.45
C GLY A 240 1.71 3.67 -8.54
N GLU A 241 1.79 2.46 -9.07
CA GLU A 241 0.67 1.51 -9.18
C GLU A 241 1.08 0.08 -8.85
N TYR A 242 2.21 -0.37 -9.41
CA TYR A 242 2.70 -1.74 -9.30
C TYR A 242 3.96 -1.81 -8.45
N PHE A 243 4.02 -2.79 -7.55
CA PHE A 243 5.25 -3.20 -6.88
C PHE A 243 5.95 -4.25 -7.72
N PHE A 244 7.26 -4.14 -7.86
CA PHE A 244 8.04 -5.13 -8.61
C PHE A 244 9.34 -5.45 -7.87
N VAL A 245 9.76 -6.71 -7.96
CA VAL A 245 11.02 -7.14 -7.36
C VAL A 245 12.18 -6.72 -8.24
N VAL A 246 13.16 -6.03 -7.67
CA VAL A 246 14.45 -5.71 -8.29
C VAL A 246 15.49 -6.76 -7.92
N ASP A 247 15.46 -7.24 -6.68
CA ASP A 247 16.30 -8.33 -6.18
C ASP A 247 15.57 -9.10 -5.07
N GLY A 248 15.84 -10.41 -5.00
CA GLY A 248 15.20 -11.34 -4.09
C GLY A 248 14.11 -12.22 -4.72
N HIS A 249 14.09 -12.41 -6.04
CA HIS A 249 13.09 -13.23 -6.73
C HIS A 249 12.98 -14.66 -6.17
N ARG A 250 14.10 -15.29 -5.78
CA ARG A 250 14.07 -16.61 -5.11
C ARG A 250 13.30 -16.57 -3.78
N ARG A 251 13.53 -15.54 -2.97
CA ARG A 251 12.82 -15.34 -1.70
C ARG A 251 11.34 -15.05 -1.93
N LEU A 252 11.01 -14.22 -2.93
CA LEU A 252 9.63 -13.97 -3.33
C LEU A 252 8.93 -15.27 -3.78
N SER A 253 9.58 -16.07 -4.60
CA SER A 253 9.07 -17.37 -5.03
C SER A 253 8.86 -18.33 -3.85
N ALA A 254 9.84 -18.46 -2.96
CA ALA A 254 9.73 -19.29 -1.76
C ALA A 254 8.60 -18.82 -0.83
N ALA A 255 8.39 -17.52 -0.68
CA ALA A 255 7.28 -16.96 0.09
C ALA A 255 5.92 -17.30 -0.52
N LEU A 256 5.79 -17.23 -1.85
CA LEU A 256 4.59 -17.65 -2.57
C LEU A 256 4.31 -19.14 -2.40
N GLN A 257 5.33 -20.00 -2.53
CA GLN A 257 5.22 -21.44 -2.36
C GLN A 257 4.82 -21.83 -0.93
N ASN A 258 5.29 -21.09 0.08
CA ASN A 258 4.93 -21.28 1.48
C ASN A 258 3.60 -20.59 1.89
N GLY A 259 2.94 -19.92 0.95
CA GLY A 259 1.64 -19.28 1.20
C GLY A 259 1.70 -18.06 2.11
N PHE A 260 2.85 -17.39 2.20
CA PHE A 260 2.96 -16.18 3.02
C PHE A 260 2.02 -15.08 2.52
N HIS A 261 1.41 -14.36 3.47
CA HIS A 261 0.56 -13.20 3.19
C HIS A 261 1.32 -11.89 3.19
N LEU A 262 2.48 -11.85 3.85
CA LEU A 262 3.33 -10.67 3.96
C LEU A 262 4.79 -11.06 3.81
N VAL A 263 5.54 -10.24 3.09
CA VAL A 263 7.00 -10.32 2.99
C VAL A 263 7.63 -8.97 3.29
N PRO A 264 8.72 -8.93 4.08
CA PRO A 264 9.45 -7.71 4.33
C PRO A 264 10.20 -7.28 3.07
N ALA A 265 10.23 -5.97 2.84
CA ALA A 265 10.85 -5.38 1.67
C ALA A 265 11.36 -3.96 1.94
N GLN A 266 12.38 -3.56 1.19
CA GLN A 266 12.94 -2.23 1.16
C GLN A 266 12.60 -1.57 -0.18
N LEU A 267 12.07 -0.35 -0.12
CA LEU A 267 11.80 0.44 -1.32
C LEU A 267 13.11 1.01 -1.89
N VAL A 268 13.55 0.51 -3.04
CA VAL A 268 14.78 0.98 -3.70
C VAL A 268 14.54 2.19 -4.60
N ALA A 269 13.37 2.29 -5.21
CA ALA A 269 12.99 3.42 -6.08
C ALA A 269 11.46 3.52 -6.20
N GLU A 270 10.92 4.73 -6.21
CA GLU A 270 9.53 4.98 -6.62
C GLU A 270 9.40 5.93 -7.82
N VAL A 271 8.48 5.61 -8.72
CA VAL A 271 8.07 6.42 -9.88
C VAL A 271 9.27 6.84 -10.74
N GLY A 272 9.71 8.09 -10.61
CA GLY A 272 10.83 8.67 -11.37
C GLY A 272 12.20 8.44 -10.74
N GLU A 273 12.27 7.89 -9.52
CA GLU A 273 13.53 7.58 -8.86
C GLU A 273 14.29 6.50 -9.65
N PRO A 274 15.62 6.61 -9.76
CA PRO A 274 16.42 5.64 -10.49
C PRO A 274 16.60 4.33 -9.71
N VAL A 275 16.45 3.20 -10.42
CA VAL A 275 16.89 1.87 -9.98
C VAL A 275 18.38 1.71 -10.30
N VAL A 276 18.98 0.58 -9.91
CA VAL A 276 20.35 0.19 -10.32
C VAL A 276 20.47 0.26 -11.85
N GLY A 277 21.49 0.99 -12.34
CA GLY A 277 21.70 1.23 -13.77
C GLY A 277 21.12 2.54 -14.31
N GLY A 278 20.46 3.34 -13.47
CA GLY A 278 20.06 4.73 -13.81
C GLY A 278 18.71 4.87 -14.52
N MET A 279 18.03 3.77 -14.84
CA MET A 279 16.64 3.81 -15.35
C MET A 279 15.68 4.19 -14.23
N SER A 280 14.64 4.96 -14.51
CA SER A 280 13.58 5.23 -13.53
C SER A 280 12.87 3.93 -13.13
N ALA A 281 12.19 3.91 -11.97
CA ALA A 281 11.42 2.74 -11.55
C ALA A 281 10.37 2.33 -12.59
N VAL A 282 9.71 3.30 -13.22
CA VAL A 282 8.74 3.07 -14.31
C VAL A 282 9.43 2.45 -15.54
N ASP A 283 10.55 3.02 -15.99
CA ASP A 283 11.26 2.52 -17.19
C ASP A 283 11.87 1.13 -16.95
N TYR A 284 12.42 0.90 -15.76
CA TYR A 284 12.95 -0.40 -15.35
C TYR A 284 11.85 -1.46 -15.38
N PHE A 285 10.70 -1.15 -14.78
CA PHE A 285 9.55 -2.05 -14.79
C PHE A 285 9.08 -2.35 -16.21
N ALA A 286 8.92 -1.32 -17.05
CA ALA A 286 8.48 -1.47 -18.42
C ALA A 286 9.41 -2.36 -19.26
N ALA A 287 10.73 -2.26 -19.04
CA ALA A 287 11.73 -3.03 -19.78
C ALA A 287 11.79 -4.52 -19.38
N HIS A 288 11.51 -4.84 -18.12
CA HIS A 288 11.75 -6.16 -17.53
C HIS A 288 10.48 -6.97 -17.23
N ALA A 289 9.37 -6.32 -16.87
CA ALA A 289 8.09 -6.98 -16.61
C ALA A 289 7.32 -7.19 -17.91
N ARG A 290 7.75 -8.18 -18.69
CA ARG A 290 7.16 -8.55 -19.99
C ARG A 290 5.95 -9.49 -19.81
N PRO A 291 5.00 -9.54 -20.76
CA PRO A 291 3.84 -10.42 -20.68
C PRO A 291 4.19 -11.89 -20.36
N SER A 292 5.17 -12.46 -21.06
CA SER A 292 5.59 -13.85 -20.85
C SER A 292 6.13 -14.07 -19.44
N THR A 293 7.02 -13.18 -18.97
CA THR A 293 7.59 -13.22 -17.63
C THR A 293 6.52 -13.17 -16.55
N ILE A 294 5.51 -12.30 -16.72
CA ILE A 294 4.39 -12.18 -15.78
C ILE A 294 3.52 -13.44 -15.81
N HIS A 295 3.17 -13.94 -17.00
CA HIS A 295 2.33 -15.13 -17.15
C HIS A 295 2.99 -16.40 -16.61
N ASP A 296 4.25 -16.64 -16.94
CA ASP A 296 4.98 -17.84 -16.49
C ASP A 296 5.15 -17.81 -14.96
N TRP A 297 5.43 -16.64 -14.39
CA TRP A 297 5.47 -16.46 -12.95
C TRP A 297 4.12 -16.70 -12.27
N ALA A 298 3.06 -16.13 -12.83
CA ALA A 298 1.69 -16.28 -12.33
C ALA A 298 1.26 -17.76 -12.37
N ALA A 299 1.54 -18.45 -13.47
CA ALA A 299 1.24 -19.86 -13.65
C ALA A 299 2.03 -20.74 -12.68
N ALA A 300 3.33 -20.47 -12.48
CA ALA A 300 4.18 -21.25 -11.59
C ALA A 300 3.74 -21.20 -10.12
N HIS A 301 3.15 -20.09 -9.68
CA HIS A 301 2.77 -19.88 -8.27
C HIS A 301 1.25 -19.91 -8.03
N GLY A 302 0.43 -20.06 -9.07
CA GLY A 302 -1.03 -20.02 -8.94
C GLY A 302 -1.58 -18.67 -8.48
N VAL A 303 -0.90 -17.56 -8.84
CA VAL A 303 -1.31 -16.20 -8.51
C VAL A 303 -1.89 -15.49 -9.72
N THR A 304 -2.60 -14.38 -9.50
CA THR A 304 -3.12 -13.54 -10.59
C THR A 304 -2.45 -12.17 -10.55
N LEU A 305 -1.72 -11.85 -11.60
CA LEU A 305 -1.10 -10.54 -11.84
C LEU A 305 -1.69 -9.95 -13.13
N PRO A 306 -2.56 -8.93 -13.05
CA PRO A 306 -3.05 -8.23 -14.23
C PRO A 306 -1.91 -7.71 -15.09
N LEU A 307 -2.04 -7.77 -16.42
CA LEU A 307 -0.99 -7.18 -17.26
C LEU A 307 -1.00 -5.65 -17.11
N PRO A 308 0.15 -5.02 -16.82
CA PRO A 308 0.25 -3.56 -16.81
C PRO A 308 0.06 -3.00 -18.22
N GLU A 309 -0.33 -1.73 -18.33
CA GLU A 309 -0.69 -1.10 -19.60
C GLU A 309 0.40 -1.22 -20.68
N HIS A 310 1.68 -1.04 -20.31
CA HIS A 310 2.80 -1.17 -21.25
C HIS A 310 2.95 -2.60 -21.79
N ALA A 311 2.53 -3.61 -21.03
CA ALA A 311 2.61 -5.01 -21.43
C ALA A 311 1.46 -5.40 -22.36
N LEU A 312 0.30 -4.71 -22.26
CA LEU A 312 -0.82 -4.87 -23.19
C LEU A 312 -0.49 -4.28 -24.57
N LEU A 313 0.07 -3.08 -24.61
CA LEU A 313 0.36 -2.37 -25.87
C LEU A 313 1.47 -3.03 -26.71
N ASN A 314 2.41 -3.72 -26.06
CA ASN A 314 3.50 -4.42 -26.75
C ASN A 314 3.09 -5.81 -27.29
N GLY A 315 1.87 -6.28 -26.99
CA GLY A 315 1.36 -7.59 -27.44
C GLY A 315 0.80 -7.59 -28.87
N ASP A 316 0.47 -6.44 -29.44
CA ASP A 316 -0.24 -6.32 -30.74
C ASP A 316 0.68 -6.11 -31.96
N ALA A 317 2.01 -6.20 -31.81
CA ALA A 317 2.96 -6.00 -32.91
C ALA A 317 3.27 -7.28 -33.74
N VAL A 318 2.50 -8.36 -33.62
CA VAL A 318 2.70 -9.58 -34.42
C VAL A 318 1.38 -10.03 -35.04
N LEU A 319 1.38 -10.06 -36.39
CA LEU A 319 0.35 -10.58 -37.32
C LEU A 319 -0.66 -9.57 -37.92
N ALA A 320 -0.17 -8.61 -38.70
CA ALA A 320 -0.80 -8.32 -39.98
C ALA A 320 0.17 -8.79 -41.08
N GLY A 321 0.03 -10.05 -41.49
CA GLY A 321 0.75 -10.57 -42.65
C GLY A 321 0.35 -9.77 -43.89
N ASP A 322 1.35 -9.21 -44.57
CA ASP A 322 1.19 -8.65 -45.91
C ASP A 322 0.50 -9.68 -46.81
N PRO A 323 -0.62 -9.34 -47.47
CA PRO A 323 -1.10 -10.17 -48.55
C PRO A 323 -0.10 -10.06 -49.69
N SER A 324 0.59 -11.18 -49.93
CA SER A 324 1.44 -11.47 -51.07
C SER A 324 0.97 -10.78 -52.35
N SER A 325 1.81 -9.90 -52.90
CA SER A 325 1.80 -9.56 -54.31
C SER A 325 2.23 -10.79 -55.12
N GLY A 326 1.29 -11.43 -55.82
CA GLY A 326 1.53 -12.52 -56.76
C GLY A 326 0.74 -12.27 -58.04
N ALA A 327 1.47 -12.29 -59.16
CA ALA A 327 1.09 -11.95 -60.52
C ALA A 327 0.01 -12.87 -61.13
#